data_AF-A0A9W9YY60-F1
#
_entry.id   AF-A0A9W9YY60-F1
#
_cell.length_a   1.000
_cell.length_b   1.000
_cell.length_c   1.000
_cell.angle_alpha   90.00
_cell.angle_beta   90.00
_cell.angle_gamma   90.00
#
_symmetry.space_group_name_H-M   'P 1'
#
loop_
_entity.id
_entity.type
_entity.pdbx_description
1 polymer ?
#
loop_
_entity_poly.entity_id
_entity_poly.type
_entity_poly.pdbx_seq_one_letter_code
_entity_poly.pdbx_strand_id
1 'polypeptide(L)'
;MAAQWKNFKTQMKEKRAGKRKAPSHDILQKEVIVIQRLSAEVSGKAQKYSRIGLCEFVPYEYDEIALSNIMSACNRHFASIVGEHMICDVLAGEQGPSCNSLEQIPDLKVVHVRFIEANDRDVASVVGNRMEREEQPKRPFRRAIVQSLPATKAQSPSKAFPKSLSVLEMMKLGKVINDKSTESIELFTFDLTDMAWSSQTSTVEFSIVKEPFGKGGFREAFKATSKTPGFQHQQWVVKKYLKSAVDIIEETKQTIEQHTKKVVQMHMLAKNFMLKLEQDLKQNYMGKPSVTREYTWEKSMDSWELNGLPLKNLLMGNSQST
;
A
#
# COMPACT_ATOMS: atom_id res chain seq x y z
N MET A 1 24.19 -23.80 -41.55
CA MET A 1 23.33 -24.04 -40.37
C MET A 1 24.09 -23.97 -39.04
N ALA A 2 25.05 -24.87 -38.75
CA ALA A 2 25.72 -24.91 -37.43
C ALA A 2 26.57 -23.67 -37.07
N ALA A 3 27.26 -23.07 -38.05
CA ALA A 3 28.09 -21.88 -37.83
C ALA A 3 27.27 -20.60 -37.60
N GLN A 4 26.15 -20.45 -38.31
CA GLN A 4 25.21 -19.33 -38.12
C GLN A 4 24.58 -19.36 -36.72
N TRP A 5 24.25 -20.54 -36.21
CA TRP A 5 23.73 -20.71 -34.86
C TRP A 5 24.76 -20.33 -33.78
N LYS A 6 26.03 -20.72 -33.97
CA LYS A 6 27.11 -20.33 -33.06
C LYS A 6 27.33 -18.80 -33.07
N ASN A 7 27.36 -18.18 -34.24
CA ASN A 7 27.51 -16.73 -34.36
C ASN A 7 26.34 -15.96 -33.74
N PHE A 8 25.11 -16.45 -33.90
CA PHE A 8 23.93 -15.88 -33.24
C PHE A 8 24.04 -15.97 -31.71
N LYS A 9 24.48 -17.12 -31.19
CA LYS A 9 24.66 -17.33 -29.74
C LYS A 9 25.74 -16.42 -29.16
N THR A 10 26.84 -16.21 -29.91
CA THR A 10 27.90 -15.27 -29.55
C THR A 10 27.42 -13.82 -29.58
N GLN A 11 26.69 -13.40 -30.62
CA GLN A 11 26.08 -12.06 -30.67
C GLN A 11 25.07 -11.82 -29.54
N MET A 12 24.27 -12.83 -29.18
CA MET A 12 23.34 -12.72 -28.05
C MET A 12 24.07 -12.67 -26.71
N LYS A 13 25.24 -13.32 -26.59
CA LYS A 13 26.09 -13.24 -25.39
C LYS A 13 26.77 -11.87 -25.28
N GLU A 14 27.29 -11.32 -26.38
CA GLU A 14 27.86 -9.96 -26.43
C GLU A 14 26.82 -8.88 -26.17
N LYS A 15 25.60 -8.99 -26.73
CA LYS A 15 24.49 -8.06 -26.42
C LYS A 15 24.08 -8.10 -24.96
N ARG A 16 24.18 -9.26 -24.29
CA ARG A 16 23.97 -9.39 -22.83
C ARG A 16 25.14 -8.86 -22.00
N ALA A 17 26.34 -8.87 -22.55
CA ALA A 17 27.59 -8.43 -21.93
C ALA A 17 28.01 -7.01 -22.33
N GLY A 18 27.18 -6.27 -23.07
CA GLY A 18 27.41 -4.85 -23.34
C GLY A 18 27.60 -4.13 -22.02
N LYS A 19 28.77 -3.49 -21.83
CA LYS A 19 29.30 -2.88 -20.59
C LYS A 19 28.21 -2.46 -19.61
N ARG A 20 27.70 -3.42 -18.83
CA ARG A 20 26.85 -3.10 -17.68
C ARG A 20 27.82 -2.47 -16.69
N LYS A 21 27.57 -1.20 -16.34
CA LYS A 21 28.27 -0.58 -15.21
C LYS A 21 28.14 -1.52 -14.01
N ALA A 22 29.18 -1.60 -13.19
CA ALA A 22 29.15 -2.46 -12.01
C ALA A 22 27.83 -2.23 -11.24
N PRO A 23 27.18 -3.28 -10.72
CA PRO A 23 25.89 -3.14 -10.06
C PRO A 23 25.91 -2.15 -8.89
N SER A 24 27.09 -1.89 -8.30
CA SER A 24 27.31 -0.80 -7.35
C SER A 24 27.01 0.59 -7.92
N HIS A 25 27.46 0.87 -9.14
CA HIS A 25 27.23 2.14 -9.81
C HIS A 25 25.75 2.33 -10.22
N ASP A 26 25.02 1.24 -10.46
CA ASP A 26 23.60 1.30 -10.82
C ASP A 26 22.72 1.64 -9.60
N ILE A 27 23.07 1.14 -8.41
CA ILE A 27 22.39 1.47 -7.14
C ILE A 27 22.54 2.96 -6.83
N LEU A 28 23.76 3.51 -6.91
CA LEU A 28 24.02 4.93 -6.63
C LEU A 28 23.34 5.87 -7.65
N GLN A 29 23.15 5.43 -8.90
CA GLN A 29 22.44 6.21 -9.91
C GLN A 29 20.92 6.15 -9.78
N LYS A 30 20.39 5.07 -9.23
CA LYS A 30 18.94 4.85 -9.07
C LYS A 30 18.44 5.18 -7.67
N GLU A 31 19.34 5.43 -6.72
CA GLU A 31 19.05 5.67 -5.30
C GLU A 31 18.16 4.57 -4.69
N VAL A 32 18.27 3.35 -5.22
CA VAL A 32 17.41 2.21 -4.87
C VAL A 32 18.22 0.92 -4.92
N ILE A 33 18.05 0.09 -3.89
CA ILE A 33 18.61 -1.25 -3.81
C ILE A 33 17.49 -2.30 -3.85
N VAL A 34 17.72 -3.42 -4.54
CA VAL A 34 16.73 -4.51 -4.65
C VAL A 34 17.02 -5.55 -3.58
N ILE A 35 16.03 -5.78 -2.73
CA ILE A 35 16.13 -6.68 -1.57
C ILE A 35 15.21 -7.90 -1.75
N GLN A 36 15.75 -9.09 -1.52
CA GLN A 36 14.97 -10.30 -1.32
C GLN A 36 14.99 -10.67 0.16
N ARG A 37 13.83 -10.61 0.81
CA ARG A 37 13.69 -11.00 2.21
C ARG A 37 13.60 -12.51 2.34
N LEU A 38 14.29 -13.06 3.34
CA LEU A 38 14.40 -14.48 3.63
C LEU A 38 13.97 -14.77 5.09
N SER A 39 13.62 -16.03 5.36
CA SER A 39 13.27 -16.51 6.70
C SER A 39 14.46 -16.42 7.66
N ALA A 40 14.18 -16.23 8.95
CA ALA A 40 15.20 -16.20 9.99
C ALA A 40 15.92 -17.56 10.11
N GLU A 41 15.14 -18.64 10.00
CA GLU A 41 15.59 -20.02 10.11
C GLU A 41 15.65 -20.71 8.74
N VAL A 42 16.58 -21.66 8.62
CA VAL A 42 16.66 -22.56 7.46
C VAL A 42 15.66 -23.70 7.61
N SER A 43 15.05 -24.13 6.51
CA SER A 43 14.09 -25.23 6.52
C SER A 43 14.43 -26.32 5.50
N GLY A 44 13.87 -27.52 5.74
CA GLY A 44 13.98 -28.67 4.84
C GLY A 44 15.34 -29.36 4.82
N LYS A 45 15.43 -30.43 4.02
CA LYS A 45 16.63 -31.29 3.92
C LYS A 45 17.85 -30.56 3.33
N ALA A 46 17.63 -29.52 2.55
CA ALA A 46 18.67 -28.74 1.89
C ALA A 46 19.14 -27.52 2.72
N GLN A 47 18.67 -27.37 3.97
CA GLN A 47 18.99 -26.29 4.89
C GLN A 47 19.02 -24.91 4.20
N LYS A 48 17.89 -24.54 3.62
CA LYS A 48 17.77 -23.34 2.78
C LYS A 48 16.84 -22.33 3.44
N TYR A 49 17.18 -21.04 3.38
CA TYR A 49 16.26 -19.99 3.81
C TYR A 49 15.12 -19.85 2.80
N SER A 50 13.89 -19.74 3.31
CA SER A 50 12.69 -19.58 2.48
C SER A 50 12.49 -18.11 2.13
N ARG A 51 12.05 -17.82 0.89
CA ARG A 51 11.72 -16.45 0.48
C ARG A 51 10.48 -15.95 1.19
N ILE A 52 10.56 -14.76 1.76
CA ILE A 52 9.41 -14.07 2.33
C ILE A 52 9.00 -12.95 1.36
N GLY A 53 7.88 -13.17 0.66
CA GLY A 53 7.34 -12.19 -0.27
C GLY A 53 8.17 -12.03 -1.55
N LEU A 54 7.78 -11.02 -2.33
CA LEU A 54 8.44 -10.62 -3.57
C LEU A 54 9.70 -9.80 -3.28
N CYS A 55 10.53 -9.55 -4.30
CA CYS A 55 11.64 -8.60 -4.15
C CYS A 55 11.10 -7.18 -3.98
N GLU A 56 11.71 -6.43 -3.08
CA GLU A 56 11.29 -5.07 -2.73
C GLU A 56 12.39 -4.06 -3.11
N PHE A 57 11.95 -2.87 -3.52
CA PHE A 57 12.84 -1.76 -3.85
C PHE A 57 13.00 -0.87 -2.62
N VAL A 58 14.18 -0.90 -2.02
CA VAL A 58 14.49 -0.14 -0.81
C VAL A 58 15.21 1.14 -1.21
N PRO A 59 14.72 2.33 -0.80
CA PRO A 59 15.42 3.59 -1.00
C PRO A 59 16.83 3.56 -0.38
N TYR A 60 17.81 4.02 -1.13
CA TYR A 60 19.23 4.04 -0.74
C TYR A 60 19.79 5.45 -0.84
N GLU A 61 19.86 6.11 0.31
CA GLU A 61 20.24 7.53 0.45
C GLU A 61 21.73 7.74 0.73
N TYR A 62 22.55 6.69 0.65
CA TYR A 62 23.97 6.76 1.00
C TYR A 62 24.84 6.88 -0.25
N ASP A 63 25.87 7.73 -0.17
CA ASP A 63 26.81 7.97 -1.26
C ASP A 63 27.76 6.76 -1.50
N GLU A 64 27.94 5.92 -0.49
CA GLU A 64 28.83 4.75 -0.53
C GLU A 64 28.08 3.46 -0.22
N ILE A 65 28.40 2.41 -0.99
CA ILE A 65 27.86 1.07 -0.77
C ILE A 65 28.69 0.37 0.30
N ALA A 66 28.18 0.43 1.52
CA ALA A 66 28.69 -0.31 2.67
C ALA A 66 27.61 -1.26 3.23
N LEU A 67 28.05 -2.36 3.84
CA LEU A 67 27.16 -3.36 4.42
C LEU A 67 26.32 -2.77 5.58
N SER A 68 26.91 -1.89 6.39
CA SER A 68 26.22 -1.11 7.43
C SER A 68 25.15 -0.19 6.84
N ASN A 69 25.42 0.45 5.71
CA ASN A 69 24.48 1.34 5.04
C ASN A 69 23.28 0.56 4.47
N ILE A 70 23.53 -0.64 3.93
CA ILE A 70 22.49 -1.58 3.49
C ILE A 70 21.62 -2.01 4.68
N MET A 71 22.23 -2.42 5.79
CA MET A 71 21.51 -2.80 7.01
C MET A 71 20.65 -1.65 7.54
N SER A 72 21.20 -0.44 7.61
CA SER A 72 20.47 0.77 8.04
C SER A 72 19.34 1.16 7.09
N ALA A 73 19.52 1.02 5.77
CA ALA A 73 18.45 1.24 4.79
C ALA A 73 17.31 0.23 4.97
N CYS A 74 17.65 -1.06 5.11
CA CYS A 74 16.69 -2.12 5.35
C CYS A 74 15.96 -1.96 6.67
N ASN A 75 16.67 -1.68 7.78
CA ASN A 75 16.04 -1.47 9.08
C ASN A 75 15.03 -0.33 9.04
N ARG A 76 15.37 0.80 8.42
CA ARG A 76 14.43 1.93 8.25
C ARG A 76 13.21 1.56 7.42
N HIS A 77 13.41 0.87 6.30
CA HIS A 77 12.33 0.51 5.39
C HIS A 77 11.36 -0.53 5.97
N PHE A 78 11.91 -1.51 6.70
CA PHE A 78 11.15 -2.65 7.22
C PHE A 78 10.74 -2.51 8.69
N ALA A 79 11.10 -1.42 9.38
CA ALA A 79 10.79 -1.19 10.80
C ALA A 79 9.30 -1.41 11.14
N SER A 80 8.40 -0.93 10.29
CA SER A 80 6.95 -1.04 10.49
C SER A 80 6.40 -2.46 10.32
N ILE A 81 7.10 -3.32 9.56
CA ILE A 81 6.67 -4.68 9.23
C ILE A 81 7.30 -5.70 10.19
N VAL A 82 8.58 -5.52 10.49
CA VAL A 82 9.39 -6.48 11.25
C VAL A 82 9.41 -6.12 12.75
N GLY A 83 9.29 -4.84 13.09
CA GLY A 83 9.39 -4.32 14.46
C GLY A 83 10.79 -3.81 14.79
N GLU A 84 10.87 -2.80 15.67
CA GLU A 84 12.10 -2.06 15.98
C GLU A 84 13.18 -2.89 16.70
N HIS A 85 12.83 -4.04 17.28
CA HIS A 85 13.72 -4.93 18.05
C HIS A 85 14.49 -5.94 17.18
N MET A 86 14.22 -5.96 15.87
CA MET A 86 14.80 -6.93 14.95
C MET A 86 15.95 -6.30 14.17
N ILE A 87 17.06 -7.03 14.06
CA ILE A 87 18.27 -6.59 13.36
C ILE A 87 18.27 -7.21 11.96
N CYS A 88 18.50 -6.38 10.94
CA CYS A 88 18.77 -6.83 9.58
C CYS A 88 20.13 -7.53 9.49
N ASP A 89 20.12 -8.77 9.02
CA ASP A 89 21.30 -9.57 8.71
C ASP A 89 21.36 -9.84 7.20
N VAL A 90 22.51 -9.55 6.59
CA VAL A 90 22.72 -9.67 5.14
C VAL A 90 23.34 -11.03 4.83
N LEU A 91 22.81 -11.75 3.85
CA LEU A 91 23.23 -13.12 3.52
C LEU A 91 23.95 -13.17 2.16
N ALA A 92 24.93 -14.08 2.06
CA ALA A 92 25.67 -14.32 0.80
C ALA A 92 24.79 -14.98 -0.28
N GLY A 93 23.59 -15.43 0.08
CA GLY A 93 22.59 -16.04 -0.80
C GLY A 93 21.56 -16.84 -0.02
N GLU A 94 20.68 -17.56 -0.71
CA GLU A 94 19.60 -18.35 -0.08
C GLU A 94 20.09 -19.56 0.74
N GLN A 95 21.32 -20.00 0.49
CA GLN A 95 22.04 -21.02 1.27
C GLN A 95 23.33 -20.47 1.88
N GLY A 96 23.54 -19.15 1.77
CA GLY A 96 24.78 -18.51 2.19
C GLY A 96 24.76 -18.16 3.68
N PRO A 97 25.93 -18.08 4.33
CA PRO A 97 26.04 -17.55 5.68
C PRO A 97 25.76 -16.02 5.71
N SER A 98 25.70 -15.48 6.92
CA SER A 98 25.74 -14.03 7.17
C SER A 98 27.02 -13.42 6.61
N CYS A 99 26.86 -12.27 5.96
CA CYS A 99 27.95 -11.50 5.38
C CYS A 99 28.53 -10.53 6.41
N ASN A 100 29.85 -10.57 6.55
CA ASN A 100 30.61 -9.60 7.35
C ASN A 100 31.33 -8.56 6.48
N SER A 101 31.42 -8.79 5.17
CA SER A 101 32.02 -7.89 4.19
C SER A 101 31.23 -7.88 2.89
N LEU A 102 31.27 -6.76 2.15
CA LEU A 102 30.59 -6.58 0.87
C LEU A 102 31.11 -7.54 -0.21
N GLU A 103 32.38 -7.95 -0.11
CA GLU A 103 33.03 -8.88 -1.05
C GLU A 103 32.40 -10.27 -1.04
N GLN A 104 31.70 -10.63 0.04
CA GLN A 104 31.01 -11.91 0.19
C GLN A 104 29.66 -11.92 -0.55
N ILE A 105 29.19 -10.78 -1.05
CA ILE A 105 27.96 -10.66 -1.82
C ILE A 105 28.31 -10.91 -3.30
N PRO A 106 27.88 -12.03 -3.89
CA PRO A 106 28.31 -12.43 -5.23
C PRO A 106 27.80 -11.48 -6.33
N ASP A 107 26.64 -10.85 -6.13
CA ASP A 107 26.09 -9.86 -7.04
C ASP A 107 25.18 -8.88 -6.28
N LEU A 108 25.44 -7.58 -6.39
CA LEU A 108 24.62 -6.52 -5.77
C LEU A 108 23.31 -6.27 -6.52
N LYS A 109 23.01 -7.01 -7.59
CA LYS A 109 21.70 -6.92 -8.27
C LYS A 109 20.52 -7.24 -7.36
N VAL A 110 20.67 -8.21 -6.46
CA VAL A 110 19.66 -8.59 -5.47
C VAL A 110 20.38 -8.95 -4.19
N VAL A 111 20.15 -8.18 -3.14
CA VAL A 111 20.72 -8.46 -1.82
C VAL A 111 19.74 -9.30 -1.01
N HIS A 112 20.24 -10.39 -0.43
CA HIS A 112 19.44 -11.28 0.40
C HIS A 112 19.56 -10.84 1.85
N VAL A 113 18.43 -10.65 2.53
CA VAL A 113 18.41 -10.23 3.94
C VAL A 113 17.45 -11.08 4.75
N ARG A 114 17.77 -11.30 6.01
CA ARG A 114 16.85 -11.83 7.02
C ARG A 114 16.80 -10.87 8.21
N PHE A 115 15.80 -11.05 9.06
CA PHE A 115 15.67 -10.30 10.30
C PHE A 115 15.70 -11.26 11.47
N ILE A 116 16.58 -10.98 12.43
CA ILE A 116 16.81 -11.81 13.62
C ILE A 116 16.63 -10.96 14.87
N GLU A 117 16.22 -11.59 15.97
CA GLU A 117 16.15 -10.91 17.26
C GLU A 117 17.56 -10.53 17.72
N ALA A 118 17.70 -9.32 18.28
CA ALA A 118 18.92 -8.90 18.93
C ALA A 118 19.20 -9.80 20.14
N ASN A 119 20.11 -10.77 20.00
CA ASN A 119 20.63 -11.49 21.16
C ASN A 119 21.59 -10.58 21.94
N ASP A 120 21.52 -10.62 23.27
CA ASP A 120 22.37 -9.88 24.23
C ASP A 120 23.90 -10.06 24.06
N ARG A 121 24.35 -10.82 23.06
CA ARG A 121 25.77 -11.13 22.82
C ARG A 121 26.48 -10.21 21.82
N ASP A 122 25.77 -9.36 21.09
CA ASP A 122 26.37 -8.48 20.07
C ASP A 122 26.41 -6.98 20.45
N VAL A 123 26.02 -6.65 21.69
CA VAL A 123 26.02 -5.27 22.23
C VAL A 123 27.44 -4.69 22.40
N ALA A 124 28.48 -5.50 22.24
CA ALA A 124 29.86 -5.08 22.47
C ALA A 124 30.52 -4.28 21.31
N SER A 125 29.89 -4.17 20.13
CA SER A 125 30.59 -3.61 18.94
C SER A 125 30.06 -2.30 18.36
N VAL A 126 28.98 -1.70 18.91
CA VAL A 126 28.40 -0.46 18.33
C VAL A 126 28.21 0.68 19.35
N VAL A 127 28.45 0.47 20.65
CA VAL A 127 28.43 1.58 21.62
C VAL A 127 29.84 2.15 21.78
N GLY A 128 30.30 2.81 20.71
CA GLY A 128 31.56 3.56 20.69
C GLY A 128 31.32 4.97 20.18
N ASN A 129 31.11 5.89 21.13
CA ASN A 129 31.08 7.35 20.98
C ASN A 129 29.80 7.96 20.38
N ARG A 130 29.00 8.63 21.21
CA ARG A 130 29.12 10.09 21.41
C ARG A 130 28.06 10.57 22.40
N MET A 131 28.52 11.17 23.50
CA MET A 131 27.72 11.82 24.54
C MET A 131 26.73 12.84 23.94
N GLU A 132 25.52 12.81 24.47
CA GLU A 132 24.57 13.91 24.45
C GLU A 132 25.21 15.18 25.03
N ARG A 133 25.02 16.30 24.34
CA ARG A 133 25.11 17.62 24.96
C ARG A 133 23.91 18.44 24.49
N GLU A 134 23.04 18.72 25.45
CA GLU A 134 21.94 19.66 25.34
C GLU A 134 22.40 20.99 24.73
N GLU A 135 21.70 21.47 23.70
CA GLU A 135 21.70 22.88 23.35
C GLU A 135 20.26 23.38 23.13
N GLN A 136 19.98 24.47 23.85
CA GLN A 136 18.70 25.16 24.02
C GLN A 136 18.10 25.69 22.71
N PRO A 137 16.77 25.86 22.64
CA PRO A 137 16.16 26.58 21.52
C PRO A 137 16.34 28.10 21.67
N LYS A 138 16.98 28.70 20.66
CA LYS A 138 17.14 30.15 20.47
C LYS A 138 15.80 30.80 20.15
N ARG A 139 15.47 31.86 20.90
CA ARG A 139 14.38 32.82 20.62
C ARG A 139 14.59 33.51 19.26
N PRO A 140 13.50 34.02 18.64
CA PRO A 140 13.58 35.32 18.00
C PRO A 140 12.73 36.35 18.75
N PHE A 141 13.38 37.45 19.11
CA PHE A 141 12.74 38.71 19.44
C PHE A 141 12.22 39.36 18.15
N ARG A 142 10.98 39.87 18.17
CA ARG A 142 10.64 41.19 17.58
C ARG A 142 9.40 41.78 18.25
N ARG A 143 9.55 43.05 18.64
CA ARG A 143 8.56 44.00 19.19
C ARG A 143 7.41 44.18 18.17
N ALA A 144 6.20 44.65 18.49
CA ALA A 144 5.82 45.73 19.39
C ALA A 144 4.28 45.84 19.53
N ILE A 145 3.87 46.71 20.47
CA ILE A 145 2.60 47.47 20.57
C ILE A 145 1.51 46.84 21.46
N VAL A 146 1.53 47.33 22.69
CA VAL A 146 0.38 47.49 23.58
C VAL A 146 -0.57 48.51 22.96
N GLN A 147 -1.83 48.15 22.77
CA GLN A 147 -2.94 49.10 22.91
C GLN A 147 -4.23 48.36 23.24
N SER A 148 -4.84 48.82 24.32
CA SER A 148 -6.01 48.31 25.02
C SER A 148 -7.30 48.40 24.22
N LEU A 149 -8.24 47.51 24.59
CA LEU A 149 -9.67 47.57 24.32
C LEU A 149 -10.26 48.99 24.48
N PRO A 150 -11.29 49.31 23.69
CA PRO A 150 -12.41 50.07 24.22
C PRO A 150 -13.69 49.24 24.23
N ALA A 151 -14.41 49.46 25.33
CA ALA A 151 -15.65 48.85 25.72
C ALA A 151 -16.82 49.04 24.73
N THR A 152 -17.71 48.07 24.83
CA THR A 152 -19.12 48.03 24.45
C THR A 152 -19.80 49.40 24.39
N LYS A 153 -20.28 49.80 23.20
CA LYS A 153 -21.45 50.66 23.06
C LYS A 153 -22.39 50.09 22.01
N ALA A 154 -23.61 49.84 22.45
CA ALA A 154 -24.72 49.37 21.63
C ALA A 154 -24.99 50.31 20.44
N GLN A 155 -25.16 49.73 19.25
CA GLN A 155 -25.79 50.40 18.12
C GLN A 155 -26.88 49.50 17.52
N SER A 156 -28.02 50.15 17.27
CA SER A 156 -29.31 49.71 16.76
C SER A 156 -29.28 48.77 15.54
N PRO A 157 -30.35 47.97 15.31
CA PRO A 157 -30.44 47.08 14.16
C PRO A 157 -30.55 47.89 12.87
N SER A 158 -29.44 48.05 12.14
CA SER A 158 -29.50 48.54 10.77
C SER A 158 -30.23 47.49 9.91
N LYS A 159 -31.32 47.89 9.25
CA LYS A 159 -31.89 47.14 8.13
C LYS A 159 -30.86 47.07 7.00
N ALA A 160 -29.94 46.12 7.09
CA ALA A 160 -29.03 45.79 6.00
C ALA A 160 -29.75 44.76 5.11
N PHE A 161 -30.28 45.22 3.98
CA PHE A 161 -30.70 44.31 2.92
C PHE A 161 -29.45 43.62 2.36
N PRO A 162 -29.44 42.29 2.21
CA PRO A 162 -28.31 41.61 1.61
C PRO A 162 -28.08 42.18 0.22
N LYS A 163 -26.83 42.51 -0.10
CA LYS A 163 -26.45 42.99 -1.44
C LYS A 163 -26.99 41.99 -2.46
N SER A 164 -27.87 42.43 -3.34
CA SER A 164 -28.40 41.62 -4.43
C SER A 164 -27.23 41.13 -5.27
N LEU A 165 -27.04 39.81 -5.31
CA LEU A 165 -26.02 39.17 -6.13
C LEU A 165 -26.33 39.48 -7.60
N SER A 166 -25.30 39.80 -8.37
CA SER A 166 -25.46 39.97 -9.82
C SER A 166 -25.89 38.64 -10.46
N VAL A 167 -26.62 38.70 -11.58
CA VAL A 167 -27.00 37.49 -12.35
C VAL A 167 -25.77 36.66 -12.71
N LEU A 168 -24.62 37.32 -12.96
CA LEU A 168 -23.34 36.65 -13.18
C LEU A 168 -22.83 35.89 -11.93
N GLU A 169 -22.91 36.49 -10.75
CA GLU A 169 -22.57 35.81 -9.49
C GLU A 169 -23.55 34.66 -9.19
N MET A 170 -24.83 34.85 -9.48
CA MET A 170 -25.85 33.80 -9.35
C MET A 170 -25.61 32.63 -10.32
N MET A 171 -25.19 32.90 -11.56
CA MET A 171 -24.80 31.87 -12.52
C MET A 171 -23.47 31.18 -12.15
N LYS A 172 -22.54 31.90 -11.52
CA LYS A 172 -21.31 31.32 -10.95
C LYS A 172 -21.61 30.40 -9.77
N LEU A 173 -22.57 30.76 -8.92
CA LEU A 173 -23.08 29.89 -7.84
C LEU A 173 -23.83 28.66 -8.39
N GLY A 174 -24.53 28.81 -9.53
CA GLY A 174 -25.26 27.73 -10.18
C GLY A 174 -24.39 26.65 -10.85
N LYS A 175 -23.09 26.89 -11.01
CA LYS A 175 -22.13 25.87 -11.46
C LYS A 175 -21.43 25.25 -10.26
N VAL A 176 -22.20 24.56 -9.41
CA VAL A 176 -21.63 23.44 -8.64
C VAL A 176 -21.38 22.33 -9.65
N ILE A 177 -20.29 22.44 -10.40
CA ILE A 177 -19.70 21.30 -11.09
C ILE A 177 -19.14 20.46 -9.95
N ASN A 178 -19.98 19.61 -9.36
CA ASN A 178 -19.43 18.52 -8.59
C ASN A 178 -18.60 17.72 -9.59
N ASP A 179 -17.31 17.52 -9.30
CA ASP A 179 -16.41 16.65 -10.08
C ASP A 179 -16.82 15.15 -10.02
N LYS A 180 -18.08 14.89 -9.67
CA LYS A 180 -18.70 13.60 -9.45
C LYS A 180 -19.80 13.39 -10.47
N SER A 181 -19.72 12.33 -11.27
CA SER A 181 -20.83 11.86 -12.09
C SER A 181 -21.83 11.12 -11.19
N THR A 182 -23.13 11.39 -11.35
CA THR A 182 -24.17 10.60 -10.70
C THR A 182 -24.58 9.48 -11.65
N GLU A 183 -24.42 8.23 -11.22
CA GLU A 183 -24.80 7.03 -11.96
C GLU A 183 -25.73 6.17 -11.11
N SER A 184 -26.86 5.77 -11.68
CA SER A 184 -27.81 4.82 -11.11
C SER A 184 -27.35 3.40 -11.44
N ILE A 185 -27.12 2.58 -10.42
CA ILE A 185 -26.61 1.22 -10.55
C ILE A 185 -27.61 0.24 -9.94
N GLU A 186 -27.95 -0.81 -10.67
CA GLU A 186 -28.73 -1.92 -10.16
C GLU A 186 -27.84 -2.89 -9.39
N LEU A 187 -28.14 -3.09 -8.11
CA LEU A 187 -27.40 -3.98 -7.24
C LEU A 187 -28.00 -5.39 -7.27
N PHE A 188 -27.12 -6.36 -7.51
CA PHE A 188 -27.41 -7.78 -7.39
C PHE A 188 -26.62 -8.35 -6.22
N THR A 189 -27.26 -9.18 -5.41
CA THR A 189 -26.63 -9.86 -4.28
C THR A 189 -26.66 -11.36 -4.54
N PHE A 190 -25.58 -12.06 -4.20
CA PHE A 190 -25.52 -13.52 -4.28
C PHE A 190 -25.66 -14.12 -2.89
N ASP A 191 -26.66 -14.97 -2.70
CA ASP A 191 -26.85 -15.72 -1.46
C ASP A 191 -26.09 -17.06 -1.55
N LEU A 192 -25.17 -17.26 -0.60
CA LEU A 192 -24.40 -18.49 -0.48
C LEU A 192 -25.22 -19.66 0.08
N THR A 193 -26.30 -19.38 0.81
CA THR A 193 -27.18 -20.39 1.40
C THR A 193 -28.01 -21.04 0.31
N ASP A 194 -28.65 -20.21 -0.51
CA ASP A 194 -29.51 -20.66 -1.60
C ASP A 194 -28.75 -20.90 -2.91
N MET A 195 -27.44 -20.57 -2.93
CA MET A 195 -26.57 -20.64 -4.11
C MET A 195 -27.18 -19.93 -5.32
N ALA A 196 -27.89 -18.83 -5.06
CA ALA A 196 -28.72 -18.13 -6.03
C ALA A 196 -28.53 -16.61 -5.98
N TRP A 197 -28.82 -15.95 -7.10
CA TRP A 197 -28.85 -14.50 -7.18
C TRP A 197 -30.18 -13.96 -6.66
N SER A 198 -30.13 -12.78 -6.03
CA SER A 198 -31.33 -12.07 -5.57
C SER A 198 -32.28 -11.82 -6.74
N SER A 199 -33.54 -12.21 -6.58
CA SER A 199 -34.60 -11.98 -7.57
C SER A 199 -35.03 -10.51 -7.64
N GLN A 200 -34.84 -9.78 -6.53
CA GLN A 200 -35.08 -8.35 -6.44
C GLN A 200 -33.75 -7.60 -6.50
N THR A 201 -33.66 -6.64 -7.42
CA THR A 201 -32.54 -5.70 -7.53
C THR A 201 -32.83 -4.44 -6.74
N SER A 202 -31.79 -3.86 -6.13
CA SER A 202 -31.90 -2.55 -5.49
C SER A 202 -31.20 -1.52 -6.35
N THR A 203 -31.95 -0.55 -6.89
CA THR A 203 -31.36 0.56 -7.65
C THR A 203 -30.81 1.60 -6.69
N VAL A 204 -29.52 1.88 -6.79
CA VAL A 204 -28.81 2.82 -5.92
C VAL A 204 -28.10 3.87 -6.76
N GLU A 205 -28.24 5.13 -6.36
CA GLU A 205 -27.55 6.24 -7.02
C GLU A 205 -26.21 6.51 -6.35
N PHE A 206 -25.14 6.45 -7.14
CA PHE A 206 -23.79 6.75 -6.71
C PHE A 206 -23.28 8.02 -7.37
N SER A 207 -22.74 8.93 -6.56
CA SER A 207 -21.91 10.05 -7.01
C SER A 207 -20.46 9.57 -7.06
N ILE A 208 -19.99 9.25 -8.26
CA ILE A 208 -18.68 8.66 -8.57
C ILE A 208 -17.71 9.78 -8.96
N VAL A 209 -16.56 9.83 -8.31
CA VAL A 209 -15.48 10.77 -8.66
C VAL A 209 -14.96 10.44 -10.06
N LYS A 210 -14.78 11.46 -10.90
CA LYS A 210 -14.38 11.30 -12.31
C LYS A 210 -13.02 10.62 -12.48
N GLU A 211 -12.06 10.91 -11.61
CA GLU A 211 -10.72 10.34 -11.68
C GLU A 211 -10.61 9.02 -10.91
N PRO A 212 -10.05 7.96 -11.52
CA PRO A 212 -9.79 6.72 -10.81
C PRO A 212 -8.65 6.95 -9.81
N PHE A 213 -8.80 6.42 -8.59
CA PHE A 213 -7.74 6.49 -7.58
C PHE A 213 -6.76 5.31 -7.68
N GLY A 214 -7.10 4.30 -8.48
CA GLY A 214 -6.26 3.13 -8.69
C GLY A 214 -6.64 2.38 -9.96
N LYS A 215 -5.64 1.73 -10.56
CA LYS A 215 -5.79 0.97 -11.81
C LYS A 215 -5.07 -0.36 -11.67
N GLY A 216 -5.82 -1.45 -11.81
CA GLY A 216 -5.27 -2.81 -11.91
C GLY A 216 -5.12 -3.25 -13.37
N GLY A 217 -4.69 -4.49 -13.58
CA GLY A 217 -4.52 -5.06 -14.92
C GLY A 217 -5.82 -5.19 -15.72
N PHE A 218 -6.98 -5.30 -15.05
CA PHE A 218 -8.28 -5.52 -15.70
C PHE A 218 -9.32 -4.43 -15.43
N ARG A 219 -9.17 -3.65 -14.36
CA ARG A 219 -10.21 -2.72 -13.86
C ARG A 219 -9.59 -1.45 -13.29
N GLU A 220 -10.32 -0.35 -13.41
CA GLU A 220 -10.08 0.92 -12.74
C GLU A 220 -11.03 1.05 -11.54
N ALA A 221 -10.56 1.68 -10.47
CA ALA A 221 -11.28 1.87 -9.22
C ALA A 221 -11.55 3.35 -8.98
N PHE A 222 -12.81 3.68 -8.70
CA PHE A 222 -13.31 5.04 -8.50
C PHE A 222 -13.90 5.16 -7.09
N LYS A 223 -13.65 6.29 -6.44
CA LYS A 223 -14.30 6.62 -5.18
C LYS A 223 -15.74 7.04 -5.48
N ALA A 224 -16.68 6.53 -4.70
CA ALA A 224 -18.08 6.86 -4.83
C ALA A 224 -18.73 7.15 -3.48
N THR A 225 -19.81 7.91 -3.48
CA THR A 225 -20.66 8.18 -2.31
C THR A 225 -22.11 8.10 -2.74
N SER A 226 -23.00 7.54 -1.93
CA SER A 226 -24.43 7.47 -2.26
C SER A 226 -25.24 8.39 -1.36
N LYS A 227 -26.40 8.84 -1.87
CA LYS A 227 -27.45 9.49 -1.08
C LYS A 227 -28.67 8.59 -0.89
N THR A 228 -28.65 7.37 -1.40
CA THR A 228 -29.76 6.42 -1.25
C THR A 228 -29.79 5.89 0.19
N PRO A 229 -30.97 5.82 0.85
CA PRO A 229 -31.11 5.28 2.20
C PRO A 229 -30.45 3.90 2.33
N GLY A 230 -29.69 3.69 3.42
CA GLY A 230 -28.86 2.48 3.60
C GLY A 230 -27.44 2.58 3.06
N PHE A 231 -27.16 3.52 2.13
CA PHE A 231 -25.84 3.69 1.50
C PHE A 231 -25.19 5.06 1.80
N GLN A 232 -25.86 5.92 2.59
CA GLN A 232 -25.54 7.34 2.79
C GLN A 232 -24.32 7.62 3.68
N HIS A 233 -23.99 6.69 4.57
CA HIS A 233 -22.94 6.88 5.59
C HIS A 233 -21.63 6.22 5.22
N GLN A 234 -21.48 5.90 3.93
CA GLN A 234 -20.47 5.02 3.43
C GLN A 234 -19.79 5.57 2.19
N GLN A 235 -18.47 5.40 2.14
CA GLN A 235 -17.70 5.64 0.94
C GLN A 235 -17.48 4.31 0.21
N TRP A 236 -17.61 4.37 -1.10
CA TRP A 236 -17.86 3.24 -1.96
C TRP A 236 -16.77 3.04 -3.01
N VAL A 237 -16.47 1.76 -3.22
CA VAL A 237 -15.68 1.09 -4.26
C VAL A 237 -16.32 0.88 -5.64
N VAL A 238 -16.39 1.82 -6.59
CA VAL A 238 -16.91 1.45 -7.94
C VAL A 238 -15.77 1.03 -8.86
N LYS A 239 -15.81 -0.21 -9.37
CA LYS A 239 -14.81 -0.71 -10.33
C LYS A 239 -15.39 -0.84 -11.73
N LYS A 240 -14.71 -0.27 -12.72
CA LYS A 240 -15.07 -0.37 -14.14
C LYS A 240 -14.01 -1.17 -14.90
N TYR A 241 -14.41 -2.01 -15.86
CA TYR A 241 -13.47 -2.74 -16.69
C TYR A 241 -12.72 -1.80 -17.62
N LEU A 242 -11.43 -2.09 -17.83
CA LEU A 242 -10.67 -1.49 -18.91
C LEU A 242 -11.21 -1.99 -20.25
N LYS A 243 -11.10 -1.15 -21.29
CA LYS A 243 -11.56 -1.54 -22.64
C LYS A 243 -10.92 -2.84 -23.12
N SER A 244 -9.61 -3.00 -22.91
CA SER A 244 -8.89 -4.25 -23.21
C SER A 244 -9.44 -5.48 -22.47
N ALA A 245 -9.98 -5.30 -21.26
CA ALA A 245 -10.57 -6.40 -20.51
C ALA A 245 -11.98 -6.72 -21.02
N VAL A 246 -12.75 -5.71 -21.45
CA VAL A 246 -14.05 -5.90 -22.10
C VAL A 246 -13.89 -6.71 -23.38
N ASP A 247 -12.91 -6.36 -24.22
CA ASP A 247 -12.63 -7.07 -25.47
C ASP A 247 -12.33 -8.58 -25.22
N ILE A 248 -11.55 -8.90 -24.18
CA ILE A 248 -11.24 -10.29 -23.79
C ILE A 248 -12.49 -11.04 -23.28
N ILE A 249 -13.36 -10.36 -22.53
CA ILE A 249 -14.62 -10.95 -22.02
C ILE A 249 -15.54 -11.30 -23.21
N GLU A 250 -15.64 -10.39 -24.18
CA GLU A 250 -16.41 -10.59 -25.40
C GLU A 250 -15.84 -11.72 -26.26
N GLU A 251 -14.51 -11.82 -26.40
CA GLU A 251 -13.84 -12.94 -27.08
C GLU A 251 -14.17 -14.29 -26.42
N THR A 252 -14.35 -14.30 -25.09
CA THR A 252 -14.76 -15.48 -24.32
C THR A 252 -16.25 -15.82 -24.47
N LYS A 253 -16.99 -15.10 -25.32
CA LYS A 253 -18.44 -15.25 -25.56
C LYS A 253 -19.28 -15.07 -24.29
N GLN A 254 -18.83 -14.22 -23.37
CA GLN A 254 -19.56 -13.88 -22.14
C GLN A 254 -19.99 -12.42 -22.18
N THR A 255 -21.12 -12.11 -21.55
CA THR A 255 -21.48 -10.71 -21.30
C THR A 255 -20.72 -10.18 -20.08
N ILE A 256 -20.54 -8.86 -20.01
CA ILE A 256 -19.94 -8.19 -18.85
C ILE A 256 -20.69 -8.53 -17.56
N GLU A 257 -22.02 -8.62 -17.63
CA GLU A 257 -22.87 -9.01 -16.50
C GLU A 257 -22.59 -10.45 -16.05
N GLN A 258 -22.60 -11.40 -16.97
CA GLN A 258 -22.33 -12.82 -16.66
C GLN A 258 -20.93 -13.00 -16.06
N HIS A 259 -19.93 -12.35 -16.65
CA HIS A 259 -18.57 -12.38 -16.14
C HIS A 259 -18.48 -11.76 -14.74
N THR A 260 -19.12 -10.62 -14.53
CA THR A 260 -19.13 -9.94 -13.22
C THR A 260 -19.83 -10.78 -12.16
N LYS A 261 -20.94 -11.43 -12.50
CA LYS A 261 -21.62 -12.39 -11.62
C LYS A 261 -20.66 -13.51 -11.19
N LYS A 262 -19.94 -14.14 -12.11
CA LYS A 262 -18.94 -15.18 -11.78
C LYS A 262 -17.85 -14.66 -10.85
N VAL A 263 -17.32 -13.46 -11.10
CA VAL A 263 -16.28 -12.84 -10.26
C VAL A 263 -16.79 -12.60 -8.83
N VAL A 264 -18.03 -12.11 -8.69
CA VAL A 264 -18.65 -11.89 -7.37
C VAL A 264 -18.93 -13.22 -6.66
N GLN A 265 -19.41 -14.24 -7.37
CA GLN A 265 -19.59 -15.60 -6.80
C GLN A 265 -18.28 -16.17 -6.26
N MET A 266 -17.19 -16.09 -7.05
CA MET A 266 -15.87 -16.54 -6.59
C MET A 266 -15.41 -15.77 -5.35
N HIS A 267 -15.66 -14.46 -5.29
CA HIS A 267 -15.32 -13.66 -4.12
C HIS A 267 -16.11 -14.08 -2.88
N MET A 268 -17.41 -14.33 -3.02
CA MET A 268 -18.24 -14.81 -1.92
C MET A 268 -17.79 -16.18 -1.41
N LEU A 269 -17.44 -17.10 -2.31
CA LEU A 269 -16.90 -18.41 -1.95
C LEU A 269 -15.56 -18.29 -1.20
N ALA A 270 -14.66 -17.42 -1.67
CA ALA A 270 -13.40 -17.16 -0.97
C ALA A 270 -13.64 -16.61 0.44
N LYS A 271 -14.59 -15.68 0.62
CA LYS A 271 -15.00 -15.16 1.93
C LYS A 271 -15.51 -16.28 2.84
N ASN A 272 -16.36 -17.17 2.31
CA ASN A 272 -16.86 -18.33 3.07
C ASN A 272 -15.75 -19.28 3.51
N PHE A 273 -14.78 -19.58 2.63
CA PHE A 273 -13.63 -20.40 2.99
C PHE A 273 -12.78 -19.78 4.10
N MET A 274 -12.57 -18.46 4.06
CA MET A 274 -11.85 -17.75 5.12
C MET A 274 -12.57 -17.84 6.47
N LEU A 275 -13.89 -17.61 6.49
CA LEU A 275 -14.67 -17.70 7.72
C LEU A 275 -14.61 -19.10 8.34
N LYS A 276 -14.67 -20.13 7.50
CA LYS A 276 -14.53 -21.52 7.95
C LYS A 276 -13.15 -21.80 8.52
N LEU A 277 -12.10 -21.35 7.84
CA LEU A 277 -10.72 -21.48 8.33
C LEU A 277 -10.54 -20.78 9.68
N GLU A 278 -11.12 -19.59 9.84
CA GLU A 278 -11.06 -18.84 11.10
C GLU A 278 -11.76 -19.57 12.24
N GLN A 279 -12.94 -20.17 11.98
CA GLN A 279 -13.65 -21.00 12.96
C GLN A 279 -12.84 -22.24 13.35
N ASP A 280 -12.28 -22.95 12.37
CA ASP A 280 -11.46 -24.14 12.60
C ASP A 280 -10.21 -23.81 13.43
N LEU A 281 -9.58 -22.65 13.19
CA LEU A 281 -8.46 -22.17 14.00
C LEU A 281 -8.89 -21.86 15.44
N LYS A 282 -10.03 -21.19 15.63
CA LYS A 282 -10.55 -20.88 16.98
C LYS A 282 -10.92 -22.15 17.76
N GLN A 283 -11.47 -23.16 17.09
CA GLN A 283 -11.90 -24.40 17.72
C GLN A 283 -10.73 -25.35 18.05
N ASN A 284 -9.70 -25.40 17.20
CA ASN A 284 -8.54 -26.28 17.39
C ASN A 284 -7.43 -25.68 18.30
N TYR A 285 -7.43 -24.36 18.54
CA TYR A 285 -6.42 -23.68 19.38
C TYR A 285 -6.99 -23.05 20.66
N MET A 286 -7.99 -23.68 21.28
CA MET A 286 -8.41 -23.36 22.65
C MET A 286 -7.40 -23.91 23.66
N GLY A 287 -6.37 -23.13 24.03
CA GLY A 287 -5.54 -23.49 25.18
C GLY A 287 -4.20 -22.78 25.38
N LYS A 288 -3.73 -21.96 24.45
CA LYS A 288 -2.57 -21.08 24.71
C LYS A 288 -2.84 -19.70 24.14
N PRO A 289 -2.54 -18.62 24.88
CA PRO A 289 -2.39 -17.31 24.28
C PRO A 289 -1.10 -17.38 23.45
N SER A 290 -1.19 -18.02 22.29
CA SER A 290 -0.30 -17.68 21.22
C SER A 290 -0.53 -16.19 21.03
N VAL A 291 0.53 -15.39 21.19
CA VAL A 291 0.62 -14.10 20.52
C VAL A 291 0.70 -14.41 19.02
N THR A 292 -0.35 -15.03 18.50
CA THR A 292 -0.79 -14.83 17.14
C THR A 292 -1.08 -13.35 17.17
N ARG A 293 -0.07 -12.54 16.79
CA ARG A 293 -0.38 -11.24 16.21
C ARG A 293 -1.52 -11.56 15.27
N GLU A 294 -2.71 -11.08 15.59
CA GLU A 294 -3.78 -11.01 14.63
C GLU A 294 -3.12 -10.32 13.45
N TYR A 295 -2.64 -11.11 12.49
CA TYR A 295 -2.59 -10.67 11.13
C TYR A 295 -4.06 -10.63 10.76
N THR A 296 -4.72 -9.56 11.23
CA THR A 296 -5.98 -9.09 10.73
C THR A 296 -5.69 -8.76 9.28
N TRP A 297 -5.74 -9.80 8.45
CA TRP A 297 -5.98 -9.70 7.02
C TRP A 297 -7.34 -9.01 6.76
N GLU A 298 -8.13 -8.73 7.80
CA GLU A 298 -9.23 -7.74 7.79
C GLU A 298 -8.84 -6.48 7.01
N LYS A 299 -7.66 -5.89 7.23
CA LYS A 299 -7.35 -4.60 6.59
C LYS A 299 -7.04 -4.66 5.09
N SER A 300 -6.77 -5.84 4.52
CA SER A 300 -6.51 -5.96 3.07
C SER A 300 -7.63 -6.65 2.29
N MET A 301 -8.52 -7.40 2.96
CA MET A 301 -9.63 -8.09 2.31
C MET A 301 -10.99 -7.41 2.52
N ASP A 302 -11.11 -6.49 3.49
CA ASP A 302 -12.33 -5.67 3.65
C ASP A 302 -12.46 -4.54 2.60
N SER A 303 -11.51 -4.43 1.68
CA SER A 303 -11.43 -3.30 0.73
C SER A 303 -11.86 -3.63 -0.70
N TRP A 304 -12.65 -4.69 -0.94
CA TRP A 304 -13.06 -5.02 -2.31
C TRP A 304 -14.47 -5.59 -2.44
N GLU A 305 -15.43 -5.03 -1.71
CA GLU A 305 -16.85 -5.15 -2.05
C GLU A 305 -17.21 -4.12 -3.14
N LEU A 306 -17.72 -4.60 -4.29
CA LEU A 306 -18.73 -3.86 -5.02
C LEU A 306 -20.04 -4.25 -4.32
N ASN A 307 -20.76 -3.26 -3.76
CA ASN A 307 -21.96 -3.35 -2.92
C ASN A 307 -21.62 -3.70 -1.47
N GLY A 308 -21.87 -2.86 -0.47
CA GLY A 308 -21.12 -3.08 0.79
C GLY A 308 -21.09 -2.06 1.91
N LEU A 309 -19.91 -1.54 2.25
CA LEU A 309 -19.59 -1.15 3.65
C LEU A 309 -18.48 -0.06 3.82
N PRO A 310 -18.32 0.54 5.03
CA PRO A 310 -17.73 1.87 5.27
C PRO A 310 -16.22 1.90 5.26
N LEU A 311 -15.68 2.96 4.65
CA LEU A 311 -14.39 3.50 5.07
C LEU A 311 -14.52 4.06 6.50
N LYS A 312 -14.37 3.19 7.49
CA LYS A 312 -13.73 3.58 8.73
C LYS A 312 -12.34 2.96 8.71
N ASN A 313 -11.33 3.83 8.80
CA ASN A 313 -9.90 3.54 9.03
C ASN A 313 -8.95 3.59 7.81
N LEU A 314 -9.09 4.59 6.93
CA LEU A 314 -8.00 4.99 6.02
C LEU A 314 -7.53 6.45 6.22
N LEU A 315 -7.70 7.01 7.42
CA LEU A 315 -7.14 8.30 7.80
C LEU A 315 -6.60 8.24 9.24
N MET A 316 -5.38 7.71 9.39
CA MET A 316 -4.52 8.00 10.54
C MET A 316 -3.08 8.09 10.01
N GLY A 317 -2.54 9.31 10.05
CA GLY A 317 -1.20 9.71 9.62
C GLY A 317 -1.29 10.79 8.54
N ASN A 318 -1.05 12.08 8.77
CA ASN A 318 -0.33 12.77 9.83
C ASN A 318 -0.88 14.21 9.96
N SER A 319 -0.99 14.73 11.18
CA SER A 319 -0.54 16.08 11.58
C SER A 319 -1.14 16.48 12.93
N GLN A 320 -0.34 16.40 14.00
CA GLN A 320 -0.38 17.45 15.02
C GLN A 320 1.06 17.88 15.29
N SER A 321 1.46 18.90 14.52
CA SER A 321 2.39 19.93 14.93
C SER A 321 1.65 20.93 15.82
N THR A 322 1.93 20.90 17.13
CA THR A 322 2.22 22.02 18.06
C THR A 322 2.10 21.50 19.48
#